data_AF-A0A7W7LBN8-F1
#
_entry.id   AF-A0A7W7LBN8-F1
#
_cell.length_a   1.000
_cell.length_b   1.000
_cell.length_c   1.000
_cell.angle_alpha   90.00
_cell.angle_beta   90.00
_cell.angle_gamma   90.00
#
_symmetry.space_group_name_H-M   'P 1'
#
loop_
_entity.id
_entity.type
_entity.pdbx_description
1 polymer ?
#
loop_
_entity_poly.entity_id
_entity_poly.type
_entity_poly.pdbx_seq_one_letter_code
_entity_poly.pdbx_strand_id
1 'polypeptide(L)'
;MHRRRTALVVSAAVLLLSAPLLTACGSAAHPGAAAVVGDDRITVSQLQHEVNDVRDAQQSSPQGRQLQANSARLNQDTLIRLVQYRIVARAAEDNGVEVTRREAQRRRADVERSNGGAEAVRSRFLALGIAPDRIDEALTMDLTRAKLDGKLGTARTNDVLRRTSDALHVDVNPRYGTWDPKRGIAQPTQEPWLRAAAPAPGEPQRPA
;
A
#
# COMPACT_ATOMS: atom_id res chain seq x y z
N MET A 1 80.03 10.79 34.86
CA MET A 1 80.17 9.33 35.04
C MET A 1 79.09 8.86 35.99
N HIS A 2 78.08 8.11 35.54
CA HIS A 2 77.51 6.97 36.27
C HIS A 2 76.62 6.19 35.30
N ARG A 3 76.93 4.91 35.22
CA ARG A 3 76.49 3.94 34.23
C ARG A 3 75.57 2.94 34.95
N ARG A 4 74.55 2.46 34.23
CA ARG A 4 73.74 1.25 34.50
C ARG A 4 72.67 1.47 35.59
N ARG A 5 71.47 0.89 35.52
CA ARG A 5 71.09 -0.48 35.08
C ARG A 5 69.66 -0.53 34.54
N THR A 6 69.50 -1.40 33.56
CA THR A 6 68.27 -2.01 33.05
C THR A 6 67.42 -2.67 34.15
N ALA A 7 66.10 -2.55 34.03
CA ALA A 7 65.15 -3.60 34.39
C ALA A 7 63.86 -3.40 33.58
N LEU A 8 63.62 -4.32 32.64
CA LEU A 8 62.32 -4.54 32.02
C LEU A 8 61.34 -5.01 33.11
N VAL A 9 60.17 -4.38 33.18
CA VAL A 9 58.98 -4.99 33.77
C VAL A 9 57.88 -4.94 32.72
N VAL A 10 57.63 -6.11 32.13
CA VAL A 10 56.50 -6.39 31.25
C VAL A 10 55.24 -6.36 32.10
N SER A 11 54.32 -5.45 31.80
CA SER A 11 52.95 -5.50 32.32
C SER A 11 52.00 -5.51 31.14
N ALA A 12 51.69 -6.73 30.69
CA ALA A 12 50.61 -6.99 29.75
C ALA A 12 49.27 -6.84 30.49
N ALA A 13 48.73 -5.63 30.51
CA ALA A 13 47.33 -5.40 30.87
C ALA A 13 46.51 -5.43 29.57
N VAL A 14 46.07 -6.62 29.18
CA VAL A 14 45.05 -6.80 28.14
C VAL A 14 43.72 -6.41 28.78
N LEU A 15 43.37 -5.12 28.70
CA LEU A 15 42.01 -4.66 28.94
C LEU A 15 41.18 -5.04 27.71
N LEU A 16 40.53 -6.20 27.80
CA LEU A 16 39.39 -6.57 26.96
C LEU A 16 38.26 -5.56 27.24
N LEU A 17 38.28 -4.44 26.52
CA LEU A 17 37.09 -3.62 26.32
C LEU A 17 36.17 -4.40 25.38
N SER A 18 35.35 -5.27 25.96
CA SER A 18 34.12 -5.75 25.37
C SER A 18 33.15 -4.57 25.24
N ALA A 19 33.39 -3.71 24.25
CA ALA A 19 32.35 -2.84 23.75
C ALA A 19 31.26 -3.76 23.17
N PRO A 20 30.01 -3.74 23.67
CA PRO A 20 28.92 -4.29 22.90
C PRO A 20 28.79 -3.38 21.67
N LEU A 21 29.37 -3.82 20.56
CA LEU A 21 29.00 -3.33 19.25
C LEU A 21 27.51 -3.67 19.11
N LEU A 22 26.65 -2.73 19.49
CA LEU A 22 25.27 -2.65 19.03
C LEU A 22 25.34 -2.38 17.52
N THR A 23 25.79 -3.38 16.76
CA THR A 23 25.42 -3.50 15.36
C THR A 23 23.93 -3.80 15.37
N ALA A 24 23.12 -2.75 15.53
CA ALA A 24 21.77 -2.76 15.03
C ALA A 24 21.89 -2.95 13.52
N CYS A 25 22.00 -4.22 13.10
CA CYS A 25 21.86 -4.66 11.73
C CYS A 25 20.39 -4.45 11.32
N GLY A 26 20.02 -3.18 11.17
CA GLY A 26 18.82 -2.72 10.50
C GLY A 26 19.25 -1.93 9.27
N SER A 27 20.01 -2.58 8.38
CA SER A 27 20.44 -2.07 7.09
C SER A 27 19.27 -1.97 6.11
N ALA A 28 18.19 -1.31 6.50
CA ALA A 28 17.26 -0.73 5.55
C ALA A 28 17.73 0.70 5.33
N ALA A 29 17.88 1.12 4.07
CA ALA A 29 18.30 2.47 3.69
C ALA A 29 17.38 3.58 4.27
N HIS A 30 16.26 3.20 4.88
CA HIS A 30 15.25 4.10 5.43
C HIS A 30 14.69 3.58 6.77
N PRO A 31 15.30 3.93 7.93
CA PRO A 31 14.79 3.59 9.25
C PRO A 31 13.32 4.03 9.42
N GLY A 32 12.47 3.11 9.88
CA GLY A 32 11.04 3.37 10.11
C GLY A 32 10.17 3.39 8.84
N ALA A 33 10.71 3.07 7.66
CA ALA A 33 9.92 2.83 6.46
C ALA A 33 9.44 1.37 6.38
N ALA A 34 8.17 1.19 5.99
CA ALA A 34 7.65 -0.07 5.51
C ALA A 34 7.94 -0.25 4.00
N ALA A 35 7.87 0.83 3.24
CA ALA A 35 8.32 0.90 1.86
C ALA A 35 8.68 2.34 1.46
N VAL A 36 9.48 2.48 0.41
CA VAL A 36 9.79 3.74 -0.29
C VAL A 36 9.37 3.59 -1.75
N VAL A 37 8.74 4.63 -2.30
CA VAL A 37 8.18 4.67 -3.65
C VAL A 37 8.56 6.02 -4.25
N GLY A 38 9.64 6.06 -5.02
CA GLY A 38 10.29 7.29 -5.45
C GLY A 38 10.79 8.06 -4.24
N ASP A 39 10.38 9.32 -4.12
CA ASP A 39 10.70 10.18 -2.97
C ASP A 39 9.72 9.98 -1.80
N ASP A 40 8.61 9.27 -2.01
CA ASP A 40 7.59 9.06 -0.99
C ASP A 40 7.91 7.88 -0.09
N ARG A 41 7.67 8.06 1.21
CA ARG A 41 7.83 7.02 2.22
C ARG A 41 6.48 6.54 2.75
N ILE A 42 6.28 5.22 2.77
CA ILE A 42 5.27 4.56 3.60
C ILE A 42 5.93 4.23 4.93
N THR A 43 5.53 4.91 6.00
CA THR A 43 6.08 4.64 7.33
C THR A 43 5.47 3.38 7.93
N VAL A 44 6.20 2.77 8.86
CA VAL A 44 5.69 1.66 9.67
C VAL A 44 4.45 2.07 10.46
N SER A 45 4.45 3.27 11.03
CA SER A 45 3.31 3.79 11.79
C SER A 45 2.08 4.00 10.91
N GLN A 46 2.26 4.51 9.68
CA GLN A 46 1.16 4.61 8.71
C GLN A 46 0.58 3.23 8.41
N LEU A 47 1.43 2.25 8.07
CA LEU A 47 0.96 0.89 7.79
C LEU A 47 0.21 0.29 8.99
N GLN A 48 0.74 0.45 10.20
CA GLN A 48 0.09 -0.05 11.42
C GLN A 48 -1.26 0.62 11.67
N HIS A 49 -1.37 1.92 11.41
CA HIS A 49 -2.63 2.64 11.54
C HIS A 49 -3.71 2.06 10.61
N GLU A 50 -3.42 1.90 9.31
CA GLU A 50 -4.35 1.30 8.35
C GLU A 50 -4.79 -0.12 8.77
N VAL A 51 -3.84 -0.92 9.27
CA VAL A 51 -4.11 -2.29 9.69
C VAL A 51 -4.99 -2.32 10.94
N ASN A 52 -4.74 -1.41 11.89
CA ASN A 52 -5.53 -1.30 13.11
C ASN A 52 -6.97 -0.87 12.80
N ASP A 53 -7.17 0.11 11.92
CA ASP A 53 -8.52 0.53 11.50
C ASP A 53 -9.33 -0.64 10.92
N VAL A 54 -8.68 -1.51 10.13
CA VAL A 54 -9.30 -2.73 9.62
C VAL A 54 -9.60 -3.72 10.75
N ARG A 55 -8.67 -3.93 11.69
CA ARG A 55 -8.87 -4.86 12.82
C ARG A 55 -10.00 -4.40 13.74
N ASP A 56 -10.10 -3.11 14.02
CA ASP A 56 -11.15 -2.52 14.84
C ASP A 56 -12.51 -2.65 14.16
N ALA A 57 -12.57 -2.39 12.86
CA ALA A 57 -13.78 -2.59 12.06
C ALA A 57 -14.18 -4.07 11.98
N GLN A 58 -13.22 -4.99 11.84
CA GLN A 58 -13.48 -6.43 11.88
C GLN A 58 -13.99 -6.86 13.25
N GLN A 59 -13.36 -6.42 14.35
CA GLN A 59 -13.79 -6.78 15.71
C GLN A 59 -15.22 -6.31 16.01
N SER A 60 -15.61 -5.15 15.47
CA SER A 60 -16.96 -4.59 15.61
C SER A 60 -18.00 -5.22 14.68
N SER A 61 -17.56 -6.07 13.74
CA SER A 61 -18.44 -6.75 12.78
C SER A 61 -19.04 -8.03 13.36
N PRO A 62 -20.31 -8.36 13.06
CA PRO A 62 -20.89 -9.67 13.37
C PRO A 62 -20.08 -10.85 12.80
N GLN A 63 -19.31 -10.63 11.73
CA GLN A 63 -18.47 -11.64 11.08
C GLN A 63 -16.99 -11.56 11.50
N GLY A 64 -16.67 -10.81 12.56
CA GLY A 64 -15.30 -10.45 12.93
C GLY A 64 -14.32 -11.61 13.03
N ARG A 65 -14.70 -12.70 13.69
CA ARG A 65 -13.84 -13.90 13.80
C ARG A 65 -13.47 -14.50 12.44
N GLN A 66 -14.43 -14.58 11.52
CA GLN A 66 -14.19 -15.12 10.18
C GLN A 66 -13.32 -14.17 9.36
N LEU A 67 -13.58 -12.86 9.44
CA LEU A 67 -12.81 -11.84 8.73
C LEU A 67 -11.34 -11.82 9.19
N GLN A 68 -11.11 -11.90 10.49
CA GLN A 68 -9.76 -11.97 11.05
C GLN A 68 -9.04 -13.26 10.63
N ALA A 69 -9.72 -14.42 10.68
CA ALA A 69 -9.16 -15.69 10.22
C ALA A 69 -8.77 -15.67 8.73
N ASN A 70 -9.56 -14.98 7.90
CA ASN A 70 -9.32 -14.86 6.45
C ASN A 70 -8.27 -13.82 6.06
N SER A 71 -7.70 -13.08 7.02
CA SER A 71 -6.80 -11.95 6.74
C SER A 71 -5.45 -12.08 7.44
N ALA A 72 -4.88 -13.29 7.39
CA ALA A 72 -3.55 -13.60 7.93
C ALA A 72 -2.43 -12.73 7.32
N ARG A 73 -2.61 -12.28 6.07
CA ARG A 73 -1.65 -11.45 5.32
C ARG A 73 -1.99 -9.95 5.33
N LEU A 74 -2.86 -9.50 6.22
CA LEU A 74 -3.39 -8.13 6.20
C LEU A 74 -2.30 -7.05 6.14
N ASN A 75 -1.20 -7.21 6.88
CA ASN A 75 -0.09 -6.25 6.86
C ASN A 75 0.54 -6.14 5.46
N GLN A 76 0.85 -7.28 4.84
CA GLN A 76 1.47 -7.34 3.53
C GLN A 76 0.51 -6.82 2.45
N ASP A 77 -0.75 -7.23 2.51
CA ASP A 77 -1.75 -6.84 1.51
C ASP A 77 -2.09 -5.34 1.61
N THR A 78 -2.10 -4.78 2.82
CA THR A 78 -2.26 -3.34 3.06
C THR A 78 -1.05 -2.56 2.51
N LEU A 79 0.18 -3.03 2.76
CA LEU A 79 1.38 -2.38 2.23
C LEU A 79 1.39 -2.41 0.70
N ILE A 80 1.09 -3.55 0.07
CA ILE A 80 1.00 -3.69 -1.39
C ILE A 80 -0.02 -2.69 -1.95
N ARG A 81 -1.20 -2.57 -1.32
CA ARG A 81 -2.23 -1.61 -1.73
C ARG A 81 -1.75 -0.16 -1.65
N LEU A 82 -1.08 0.23 -0.56
CA LEU A 82 -0.52 1.58 -0.39
C LEU A 82 0.55 1.92 -1.44
N VAL A 83 1.35 0.92 -1.83
CA VAL A 83 2.33 1.06 -2.92
C VAL A 83 1.62 1.19 -4.28
N GLN A 84 0.63 0.34 -4.55
CA GLN A 84 -0.20 0.43 -5.76
C GLN A 84 -0.86 1.80 -5.90
N TYR A 85 -1.35 2.39 -4.81
CA TYR A 85 -2.00 3.70 -4.84
C TYR A 85 -1.05 4.78 -5.34
N ARG A 86 0.19 4.79 -4.83
CA ARG A 86 1.22 5.73 -5.29
C ARG A 86 1.58 5.53 -6.76
N ILE A 87 1.74 4.28 -7.21
CA ILE A 87 2.05 3.97 -8.60
C ILE A 87 0.92 4.42 -9.54
N VAL A 88 -0.34 4.11 -9.21
CA VAL A 88 -1.49 4.49 -10.04
C VAL A 88 -1.68 6.00 -10.04
N ALA A 89 -1.51 6.68 -8.90
CA ALA A 89 -1.58 8.13 -8.81
C ALA A 89 -0.50 8.79 -9.69
N ARG A 90 0.74 8.31 -9.62
CA ARG A 90 1.83 8.81 -10.44
C ARG A 90 1.58 8.57 -11.93
N ALA A 91 1.15 7.37 -12.31
CA ALA A 91 0.82 7.06 -13.69
C ALA A 91 -0.34 7.91 -14.21
N ALA A 92 -1.33 8.22 -13.38
CA ALA A 92 -2.43 9.09 -13.73
C ALA A 92 -1.94 10.52 -13.99
N GLU A 93 -1.12 11.06 -13.10
CA GLU A 93 -0.46 12.37 -13.25
C GLU A 93 0.33 12.44 -14.58
N ASP A 94 1.24 11.50 -14.81
CA ASP A 94 2.10 11.44 -16.00
C ASP A 94 1.29 11.30 -17.31
N ASN A 95 0.05 10.80 -17.22
CA ASN A 95 -0.85 10.62 -18.36
C ASN A 95 -2.00 11.65 -18.37
N GLY A 96 -1.98 12.68 -17.53
CA GLY A 96 -3.02 13.71 -17.49
C GLY A 96 -4.42 13.15 -17.23
N VAL A 97 -4.52 12.19 -16.30
CA VAL A 97 -5.77 11.63 -15.79
C VAL A 97 -5.99 12.16 -14.38
N GLU A 98 -7.13 12.78 -14.16
CA GLU A 98 -7.54 13.28 -12.86
C GLU A 98 -8.93 12.74 -12.51
N VAL A 99 -9.18 12.49 -11.22
CA VAL A 99 -10.51 12.17 -10.68
C VAL A 99 -10.98 13.33 -9.83
N THR A 100 -12.11 13.93 -10.20
CA THR A 100 -12.70 15.01 -9.42
C THR A 100 -13.48 14.46 -8.23
N ARG A 101 -13.63 15.28 -7.18
CA ARG A 101 -14.47 14.94 -6.01
C ARG A 101 -15.89 14.53 -6.42
N ARG A 102 -16.48 15.20 -7.41
CA ARG A 102 -17.82 14.89 -7.92
C ARG A 102 -17.89 13.50 -8.53
N GLU A 103 -16.86 13.09 -9.26
CA GLU A 103 -16.81 11.75 -9.85
C GLU A 103 -16.64 10.67 -8.78
N ALA A 104 -15.78 10.90 -7.78
CA ALA A 104 -15.62 9.96 -6.65
C ALA A 104 -16.94 9.77 -5.88
N GLN A 105 -17.67 10.86 -5.59
CA GLN A 105 -18.96 10.79 -4.91
C GLN A 105 -20.05 10.10 -5.75
N ARG A 106 -20.08 10.34 -7.07
CA ARG A 106 -20.96 9.59 -7.98
C ARG A 106 -20.63 8.11 -8.00
N ARG A 107 -19.33 7.78 -8.10
CA ARG A 107 -18.84 6.39 -8.06
C ARG A 107 -19.28 5.69 -6.78
N ARG A 108 -19.17 6.36 -5.63
CA ARG A 108 -19.65 5.83 -4.34
C ARG A 108 -21.15 5.54 -4.37
N ALA A 109 -21.97 6.51 -4.79
CA ALA A 109 -23.41 6.35 -4.87
C ALA A 109 -23.84 5.22 -5.83
N ASP A 110 -23.16 5.08 -6.98
CA ASP A 110 -23.46 4.05 -7.96
C ASP A 110 -23.10 2.65 -7.44
N VAL A 111 -21.92 2.50 -6.82
CA VAL A 111 -21.52 1.23 -6.20
C VAL A 111 -22.48 0.84 -5.09
N GLU A 112 -22.91 1.76 -4.24
CA GLU A 112 -23.92 1.46 -3.21
C GLU A 112 -25.27 1.07 -3.79
N ARG A 113 -25.77 1.83 -4.77
CA ARG A 113 -27.06 1.56 -5.42
C ARG A 113 -27.08 0.18 -6.06
N SER A 114 -26.01 -0.22 -6.73
CA SER A 114 -25.92 -1.50 -7.43
C SER A 114 -25.64 -2.70 -6.52
N ASN A 115 -25.24 -2.49 -5.26
CA ASN A 115 -24.74 -3.56 -4.39
C ASN A 115 -25.48 -3.72 -3.06
N GLY A 116 -26.73 -3.23 -2.98
CA GLY A 116 -27.58 -3.40 -1.80
C GLY A 116 -27.32 -2.38 -0.69
N GLY A 117 -26.77 -1.20 -1.04
CA GLY A 117 -26.60 -0.06 -0.15
C GLY A 117 -25.25 0.03 0.55
N ALA A 118 -25.10 1.10 1.35
CA ALA A 118 -23.85 1.48 1.99
C ALA A 118 -23.28 0.40 2.93
N GLU A 119 -24.13 -0.27 3.71
CA GLU A 119 -23.70 -1.30 4.66
C GLU A 119 -23.16 -2.55 3.96
N ALA A 120 -23.85 -3.01 2.91
CA ALA A 120 -23.40 -4.14 2.10
C ALA A 120 -22.04 -3.85 1.44
N VAL A 121 -21.86 -2.64 0.90
CA VAL A 121 -20.57 -2.19 0.33
C VAL A 121 -19.48 -2.15 1.41
N ARG A 122 -19.75 -1.57 2.58
CA ARG A 122 -18.79 -1.56 3.70
C ARG A 122 -18.34 -2.97 4.09
N SER A 123 -19.27 -3.90 4.22
CA SER A 123 -18.97 -5.30 4.56
C SER A 123 -18.07 -5.97 3.51
N ARG A 124 -18.32 -5.72 2.21
CA ARG A 124 -17.49 -6.22 1.11
C ARG A 124 -16.07 -5.63 1.14
N PHE A 125 -15.94 -4.32 1.32
CA PHE A 125 -14.62 -3.69 1.44
C PHE A 125 -13.86 -4.19 2.67
N LEU A 126 -14.55 -4.39 3.80
CA LEU A 126 -13.94 -4.93 5.01
C LEU A 126 -13.42 -6.37 4.81
N ALA A 127 -14.13 -7.19 4.03
CA ALA A 127 -13.67 -8.52 3.62
C ALA A 127 -12.40 -8.47 2.74
N LEU A 128 -12.20 -7.38 1.99
CA LEU A 128 -10.96 -7.09 1.25
C LEU A 128 -9.87 -6.43 2.10
N GLY A 129 -10.09 -6.29 3.41
CA GLY A 129 -9.16 -5.65 4.33
C GLY A 129 -9.03 -4.15 4.11
N ILE A 130 -10.12 -3.47 3.77
CA ILE A 130 -10.23 -2.02 3.63
C ILE A 130 -11.22 -1.50 4.68
N ALA A 131 -10.76 -0.58 5.53
CA ALA A 131 -11.59 0.01 6.59
C ALA A 131 -12.67 0.95 6.00
N PRO A 132 -13.81 1.15 6.68
CA PRO A 132 -14.91 1.97 6.18
C PRO A 132 -14.51 3.38 5.72
N ASP A 133 -13.59 4.03 6.44
CA ASP A 133 -13.14 5.39 6.13
C ASP A 133 -12.19 5.45 4.93
N ARG A 134 -11.70 4.30 4.46
CA ARG A 134 -10.81 4.17 3.29
C ARG A 134 -11.53 3.78 2.01
N ILE A 135 -12.85 3.61 2.06
CA ILE A 135 -13.66 3.22 0.89
C ILE A 135 -13.58 4.28 -0.21
N ASP A 136 -13.69 5.57 0.15
CA ASP A 136 -13.71 6.64 -0.86
C ASP A 136 -12.37 6.78 -1.59
N GLU A 137 -11.25 6.59 -0.88
CA GLU A 137 -9.92 6.51 -1.49
C GLU A 137 -9.80 5.27 -2.39
N ALA A 138 -10.22 4.10 -1.93
CA ALA A 138 -10.18 2.88 -2.72
C ALA A 138 -10.99 3.00 -4.02
N LEU A 139 -12.18 3.60 -3.95
CA LEU A 139 -13.02 3.89 -5.11
C LEU A 139 -12.41 4.94 -6.03
N THR A 140 -11.74 5.96 -5.48
CA THR A 140 -11.02 6.96 -6.28
C THR A 140 -9.88 6.31 -7.05
N MET A 141 -9.14 5.40 -6.42
CA MET A 141 -8.05 4.66 -7.07
C MET A 141 -8.55 3.71 -8.15
N ASP A 142 -9.64 2.99 -7.90
CA ASP A 142 -10.33 2.16 -8.89
C ASP A 142 -10.80 2.99 -10.09
N LEU A 143 -11.43 4.13 -9.84
CA LEU A 143 -11.88 5.05 -10.89
C LEU A 143 -10.71 5.66 -11.68
N THR A 144 -9.62 6.02 -11.00
CA THR A 144 -8.40 6.54 -11.65
C THR A 144 -7.83 5.52 -12.62
N ARG A 145 -7.75 4.25 -12.20
CA ARG A 145 -7.33 3.15 -13.05
C ARG A 145 -8.30 2.93 -14.22
N ALA A 146 -9.61 2.97 -13.97
CA ALA A 146 -10.61 2.83 -15.03
C ALA A 146 -10.50 3.94 -16.09
N LYS A 147 -10.18 5.17 -15.69
CA LYS A 147 -9.93 6.29 -16.62
C LYS A 147 -8.63 6.10 -17.41
N LEU A 148 -7.58 5.57 -16.79
CA LEU A 148 -6.36 5.15 -17.52
C LEU A 148 -6.68 4.06 -18.55
N ASP A 149 -7.44 3.03 -18.16
CA ASP A 149 -7.87 1.96 -19.05
C ASP A 149 -8.72 2.47 -20.22
N GLY A 150 -9.63 3.41 -19.96
CA GLY A 150 -10.42 4.06 -21.02
C GLY A 150 -9.59 4.91 -21.97
N LYS A 151 -8.52 5.54 -21.48
CA LYS A 151 -7.63 6.41 -22.28
C LYS A 151 -6.59 5.63 -23.09
N LEU A 152 -6.02 4.59 -22.50
CA LEU A 152 -4.84 3.89 -23.03
C LEU A 152 -5.15 2.47 -23.53
N GLY A 153 -6.23 1.87 -23.07
CA GLY A 153 -6.51 0.44 -23.17
C GLY A 153 -5.79 -0.37 -22.10
N THR A 154 -6.44 -1.43 -21.59
CA THR A 154 -5.97 -2.20 -20.42
C THR A 154 -4.55 -2.75 -20.55
N ALA A 155 -4.17 -3.26 -21.72
CA ALA A 155 -2.82 -3.80 -21.94
C ALA A 155 -1.75 -2.71 -21.80
N ARG A 156 -2.02 -1.52 -22.35
CA ARG A 156 -1.10 -0.37 -22.27
C ARG A 156 -1.08 0.22 -20.87
N THR A 157 -2.22 0.30 -20.18
CA THR A 157 -2.24 0.72 -18.76
C THR A 157 -1.36 -0.20 -17.90
N ASN A 158 -1.45 -1.52 -18.08
CA ASN A 158 -0.61 -2.46 -17.34
C ASN A 158 0.88 -2.22 -17.58
N ASP A 159 1.27 -1.97 -18.83
CA ASP A 159 2.66 -1.64 -19.17
C ASP A 159 3.10 -0.29 -18.59
N VAL A 160 2.24 0.73 -18.64
CA VAL A 160 2.50 2.04 -18.01
C VAL A 160 2.71 1.88 -16.51
N LEU A 161 1.79 1.22 -15.80
CA LEU A 161 1.90 1.03 -14.35
C LEU A 161 3.19 0.28 -13.97
N ARG A 162 3.57 -0.75 -14.76
CA ARG A 162 4.83 -1.46 -14.55
C ARG A 162 6.03 -0.53 -14.72
N ARG A 163 6.09 0.24 -15.81
CA ARG A 163 7.17 1.20 -16.05
C ARG A 163 7.21 2.29 -14.97
N THR A 164 6.07 2.76 -14.49
CA THR A 164 5.97 3.70 -13.38
C THR A 164 6.53 3.09 -12.09
N SER A 165 6.17 1.83 -11.77
CA SER A 165 6.77 1.13 -10.63
C SER A 165 8.28 0.95 -10.75
N ASP A 166 8.78 0.65 -11.96
CA ASP A 166 10.22 0.49 -12.21
C ASP A 166 10.94 1.84 -12.04
N ALA A 167 10.36 2.93 -12.57
CA ALA A 167 10.90 4.29 -12.47
C ALA A 167 10.86 4.87 -11.04
N LEU A 168 9.87 4.46 -10.25
CA LEU A 168 9.76 4.85 -8.83
C LEU A 168 10.69 4.03 -7.93
N HIS A 169 11.44 3.05 -8.44
CA HIS A 169 12.41 2.28 -7.64
C HIS A 169 11.83 1.78 -6.31
N VAL A 170 10.67 1.14 -6.36
CA VAL A 170 9.95 0.68 -5.16
C VAL A 170 10.85 -0.23 -4.31
N ASP A 171 11.14 0.21 -3.08
CA ASP A 171 11.90 -0.54 -2.08
C ASP A 171 11.00 -0.91 -0.91
N VAL A 172 10.86 -2.20 -0.62
CA VAL A 172 10.02 -2.71 0.47
C VAL A 172 10.91 -3.27 1.56
N ASN A 173 10.62 -2.89 2.80
CA ASN A 173 11.35 -3.40 3.96
C ASN A 173 11.25 -4.94 4.01
N PRO A 174 12.37 -5.69 4.05
CA PRO A 174 12.38 -7.14 3.93
C PRO A 174 11.47 -7.88 4.92
N ARG A 175 11.19 -7.29 6.09
CA ARG A 175 10.25 -7.88 7.07
C ARG A 175 8.81 -8.00 6.57
N TYR A 176 8.44 -7.23 5.56
CA TYR A 176 7.13 -7.28 4.91
C TYR A 176 7.15 -8.05 3.58
N GLY A 177 8.31 -8.59 3.18
CA GLY A 177 8.51 -9.34 1.95
C GLY A 177 9.24 -8.55 0.88
N THR A 178 9.07 -8.98 -0.37
CA THR A 178 9.68 -8.36 -1.55
C THR A 178 8.61 -7.80 -2.48
N TRP A 179 8.95 -6.72 -3.17
CA TRP A 179 8.11 -6.17 -4.22
C TRP A 179 8.40 -6.86 -5.56
N ASP A 180 7.34 -7.36 -6.21
CA ASP A 180 7.38 -7.80 -7.60
C ASP A 180 6.43 -6.87 -8.38
N PRO A 181 6.92 -5.98 -9.26
CA PRO A 181 6.06 -5.06 -10.01
C PRO A 181 4.96 -5.76 -10.81
N LYS A 182 5.22 -6.95 -11.35
CA LYS A 182 4.23 -7.67 -12.18
C LYS A 182 3.10 -8.23 -11.31
N ARG A 183 3.44 -8.83 -10.16
CA ARG A 183 2.45 -9.38 -9.22
C ARG A 183 1.78 -8.29 -8.40
N GLY A 184 2.54 -7.27 -7.99
CA GLY A 184 2.10 -6.13 -7.20
C GLY A 184 1.24 -5.15 -7.98
N ILE A 185 1.24 -5.17 -9.32
CA ILE A 185 0.32 -4.38 -10.17
C ILE A 185 -0.79 -5.26 -10.76
N ALA A 186 -0.71 -6.58 -10.56
CA ALA A 186 -1.78 -7.48 -10.92
C ALA A 186 -3.05 -7.00 -10.23
N GLN A 187 -4.12 -6.89 -11.01
CA GLN A 187 -5.41 -6.44 -10.49
C GLN A 187 -5.81 -7.43 -9.40
N PRO A 188 -6.14 -6.98 -8.17
CA PRO A 188 -7.02 -7.77 -7.32
C PRO A 188 -8.21 -8.13 -8.22
N THR A 189 -8.46 -9.42 -8.42
CA THR A 189 -9.43 -9.97 -9.36
C THR A 189 -10.59 -9.01 -9.52
N GLN A 190 -10.74 -8.36 -10.70
CA GLN A 190 -11.68 -7.26 -10.89
C GLN A 190 -12.99 -7.57 -10.21
N GLU A 191 -13.19 -6.99 -9.03
CA GLU A 191 -14.30 -7.34 -8.18
C GLU A 191 -15.57 -7.01 -8.96
N PRO A 192 -16.36 -8.01 -9.41
CA PRO A 192 -17.41 -7.75 -10.40
C PRO A 192 -18.44 -6.73 -9.90
N TRP A 193 -18.59 -6.68 -8.57
CA TRP A 193 -19.47 -5.78 -7.85
C TRP A 193 -18.98 -4.32 -7.84
N LEU A 194 -17.70 -4.04 -8.11
CA LEU A 194 -17.19 -2.67 -8.30
C LEU A 194 -17.56 -2.11 -9.67
N ARG A 195 -17.94 -2.94 -10.65
CA ARG A 195 -18.44 -2.44 -11.92
C ARG A 195 -19.84 -1.88 -11.69
N ALA A 196 -20.02 -0.59 -11.89
CA ALA A 196 -21.37 -0.04 -11.99
C ALA A 196 -22.13 -0.82 -13.07
N ALA A 197 -23.37 -1.20 -12.79
CA ALA A 197 -24.23 -1.74 -13.83
C ALA A 197 -24.27 -0.73 -14.99
N ALA A 198 -24.11 -1.19 -16.22
CA ALA A 198 -24.37 -0.34 -17.37
C ALA A 198 -25.76 0.29 -17.21
N PRO A 199 -25.97 1.57 -17.58
CA PRO A 199 -27.31 2.14 -17.61
C PRO A 199 -28.21 1.19 -18.39
N ALA A 200 -29.41 0.91 -17.87
CA ALA A 200 -30.38 0.12 -18.60
C ALA A 200 -30.57 0.76 -20.00
N PRO A 201 -30.67 -0.03 -21.09
CA PRO A 201 -30.96 0.53 -22.41
C PRO A 201 -32.31 1.23 -22.35
N GLY A 202 -32.32 2.57 -22.31
CA GLY A 202 -33.58 3.32 -22.30
C GLY A 202 -33.61 4.66 -21.56
N GLU A 203 -32.56 5.10 -20.85
CA GLU A 203 -32.55 6.47 -20.33
C GLU A 203 -32.09 7.46 -21.43
N PRO A 204 -32.98 8.32 -21.95
CA PRO A 204 -32.58 9.36 -22.89
C PRO A 204 -31.66 10.35 -22.18
N GLN A 205 -30.46 10.51 -22.73
CA GLN A 205 -29.52 11.56 -22.36
C GLN A 205 -30.21 12.91 -22.56
N ARG A 206 -30.54 13.59 -21.45
CA ARG A 206 -31.03 14.97 -21.54
C ARG A 206 -29.87 15.86 -22.01
N PRO A 207 -30.01 16.61 -23.11
CA PRO A 207 -29.00 17.56 -23.52
C PRO A 207 -28.87 18.69 -22.49
N ALA A 208 -27.66 19.26 -22.46
CA ALA A 208 -27.19 20.28 -21.52
C ALA A 208 -27.99 21.57 -21.55
#